data_AF-A0A920RZ42-F1
#
_entry.id   AF-A0A920RZ42-F1
#
_cell.length_a   1.000
_cell.length_b   1.000
_cell.length_c   1.000
_cell.angle_alpha   90.00
_cell.angle_beta   90.00
_cell.angle_gamma   90.00
#
_symmetry.space_group_name_H-M   'P 1'
#
loop_
_entity.id
_entity.type
_entity.pdbx_description
1 polymer ?
#
loop_
_entity_poly.entity_id
_entity_poly.type
_entity_poly.pdbx_seq_one_letter_code
_entity_poly.pdbx_strand_id
1 'polypeptide(L)'
;MEQQNKTKVAMFCTGGIRCEKASFFLLQEGFEEVLQLQGGILKYLEKINLENSLWEGECFVFDDRVSIQHGLLEGNYSMCHACRMPIDDDVLKKQ
;
A
#
# COMPACT_ATOMS: atom_id res chain seq x y z
N MET A 1 25.69 16.29 -1.15
CA MET A 1 25.11 15.01 -1.60
C MET A 1 25.48 13.82 -0.70
N GLU A 2 26.50 13.90 0.17
CA GLU A 2 26.91 12.78 1.05
C GLU A 2 25.86 12.27 2.06
N GLN A 3 24.84 13.06 2.40
CA GLN A 3 23.86 12.68 3.43
C GLN A 3 22.87 11.58 2.96
N GLN A 4 22.57 11.50 1.66
CA GLN A 4 21.55 10.58 1.13
C GLN A 4 22.03 9.12 1.13
N ASN A 5 23.33 8.90 0.89
CA ASN A 5 23.91 7.55 0.75
C ASN A 5 23.72 6.67 1.99
N LYS A 6 23.67 7.25 3.20
CA LYS A 6 23.52 6.50 4.47
C LYS A 6 22.09 6.42 4.99
N THR A 7 21.11 7.00 4.30
CA THR A 7 19.72 6.98 4.76
C THR A 7 19.11 5.62 4.44
N LYS A 8 18.59 4.93 5.47
CA LYS A 8 17.85 3.68 5.28
C LYS A 8 16.47 3.99 4.71
N VAL A 9 16.15 3.40 3.56
CA VAL A 9 14.87 3.59 2.87
C VAL A 9 14.11 2.28 2.90
N ALA A 10 12.96 2.25 3.55
CA ALA A 10 12.02 1.13 3.49
C ALA A 10 10.82 1.53 2.63
N MET A 11 10.49 0.70 1.63
CA MET A 11 9.41 0.96 0.68
C MET A 11 8.36 -0.14 0.70
N PHE A 12 7.14 0.24 0.38
CA PHE A 12 6.04 -0.68 0.15
C PHE A 12 5.09 -0.13 -0.92
N CYS A 13 4.37 -1.02 -1.56
CA CYS A 13 3.23 -0.72 -2.41
C CYS A 13 2.24 -1.90 -2.32
N THR A 14 1.07 -1.80 -2.95
CA THR A 14 0.00 -2.81 -2.85
C THR A 14 0.52 -4.25 -3.01
N GLY A 15 1.16 -4.57 -4.15
CA GLY A 15 1.65 -5.92 -4.46
C GLY A 15 3.17 -6.07 -4.67
N GLY A 16 3.97 -5.06 -4.35
CA GLY A 16 5.45 -5.11 -4.44
C GLY A 16 6.08 -4.67 -5.77
N ILE A 17 5.42 -4.85 -6.92
CA ILE A 17 6.03 -4.61 -8.25
C ILE A 17 6.58 -3.19 -8.48
N ARG A 18 5.97 -2.15 -7.88
CA ARG A 18 6.49 -0.78 -7.98
C ARG A 18 7.78 -0.60 -7.17
N CYS A 19 7.89 -1.27 -6.03
CA CYS A 19 9.09 -1.24 -5.19
C CYS A 19 10.27 -1.94 -5.86
N GLU A 20 10.04 -2.98 -6.66
CA GLU A 20 11.11 -3.65 -7.42
C GLU A 20 11.77 -2.68 -8.40
N LYS A 21 10.96 -1.90 -9.13
CA LYS A 21 11.47 -0.89 -10.06
C LYS A 21 12.09 0.31 -9.33
N ALA A 22 11.43 0.80 -8.28
CA ALA A 22 11.91 1.95 -7.52
C ALA A 22 13.20 1.65 -6.76
N SER A 23 13.38 0.43 -6.25
CA SER A 23 14.61 0.03 -5.55
C SER A 23 15.80 0.03 -6.48
N PHE A 24 15.66 -0.49 -7.71
CA PHE A 24 16.70 -0.38 -8.73
C PHE A 24 17.08 1.08 -8.99
N PHE A 25 16.10 1.97 -9.15
CA PHE A 25 16.35 3.39 -9.36
C PHE A 25 17.10 4.04 -8.18
N LEU A 26 16.67 3.80 -6.94
CA LEU A 26 17.33 4.37 -5.75
C LEU A 26 18.77 3.87 -5.58
N LEU A 27 19.02 2.60 -5.88
CA LEU A 27 20.38 2.06 -5.88
C LEU A 27 21.27 2.76 -6.92
N GLN A 28 20.74 3.09 -8.10
CA GLN A 28 21.47 3.87 -9.11
C GLN A 28 21.74 5.32 -8.68
N GLU A 29 20.82 5.92 -7.93
CA GLU A 29 20.98 7.26 -7.34
C GLU A 29 21.94 7.29 -6.13
N GLY A 30 22.48 6.13 -5.72
CA GLY A 30 23.52 6.05 -4.69
C GLY A 30 23.01 5.78 -3.26
N PHE A 31 21.74 5.40 -3.09
CA PHE A 31 21.26 4.91 -1.79
C PHE A 31 21.81 3.51 -1.53
N GLU A 32 22.43 3.31 -0.36
CA GLU A 32 23.08 2.03 -0.03
C GLU A 32 22.14 1.05 0.67
N GLU A 33 21.23 1.56 1.53
CA GLU A 33 20.31 0.75 2.33
C GLU A 33 18.86 0.88 1.86
N VAL A 34 18.53 0.22 0.75
CA VAL A 34 17.18 0.18 0.17
C VAL A 34 16.50 -1.17 0.47
N LEU A 35 15.42 -1.12 1.25
CA LEU A 35 14.62 -2.26 1.68
C LEU A 35 13.21 -2.16 1.07
N GLN A 36 12.62 -3.31 0.75
CA GLN A 36 11.24 -3.37 0.26
C GLN A 36 10.43 -4.45 0.98
N LEU A 37 9.15 -4.18 1.19
CA LEU A 37 8.20 -5.16 1.72
C LEU A 37 7.93 -6.24 0.66
N GLN A 38 8.49 -7.43 0.86
CA GLN A 38 8.33 -8.54 -0.07
C GLN A 38 6.85 -8.96 -0.17
N GLY A 39 6.28 -8.92 -1.38
CA GLY A 39 4.87 -9.21 -1.64
C GLY A 39 3.91 -8.04 -1.30
N GLY A 40 4.44 -6.88 -0.91
CA GLY A 40 3.67 -5.67 -0.67
C GLY A 40 2.70 -5.75 0.51
N ILE A 41 1.78 -4.78 0.55
CA ILE A 41 0.77 -4.65 1.59
C ILE A 41 -0.15 -5.87 1.63
N LEU A 42 -0.51 -6.45 0.47
CA LEU A 42 -1.40 -7.62 0.41
C LEU A 42 -0.85 -8.78 1.25
N LYS A 43 0.42 -9.17 1.03
CA LYS A 43 1.06 -10.25 1.79
C LYS A 43 1.25 -9.91 3.27
N TYR A 44 1.39 -8.63 3.59
CA TYR A 44 1.46 -8.17 4.98
C TYR A 44 0.12 -8.37 5.70
N LEU A 45 -0.99 -7.92 5.09
CA LEU A 45 -2.35 -8.06 5.65
C LEU A 45 -2.82 -9.52 5.72
N GLU A 46 -2.25 -10.41 4.90
CA GLU A 46 -2.49 -11.86 4.95
C GLU A 46 -1.77 -12.53 6.14
N LYS A 47 -0.56 -12.08 6.49
CA LYS A 47 0.36 -12.84 7.36
C LYS A 47 0.50 -12.31 8.77
N ILE A 48 0.37 -11.00 8.94
CA ILE A 48 0.52 -10.36 10.25
C ILE A 48 -0.84 -10.35 10.92
N ASN A 49 -0.92 -10.78 12.18
CA ASN A 49 -2.16 -10.70 12.94
C ASN A 49 -2.53 -9.23 13.22
N LEU A 50 -3.83 -8.94 13.31
CA LEU A 50 -4.35 -7.59 13.50
C LEU A 50 -3.75 -6.88 14.73
N GLU A 51 -3.58 -7.61 15.84
CA GLU A 51 -2.99 -7.08 17.09
C GLU A 51 -1.53 -6.60 16.93
N ASN A 52 -0.81 -7.12 15.93
CA ASN A 52 0.57 -6.78 15.62
C ASN A 52 0.69 -5.94 14.33
N SER A 53 -0.44 -5.59 13.70
CA SER A 53 -0.48 -4.83 12.46
C SER A 53 -0.15 -3.37 12.73
N LEU A 54 0.75 -2.81 11.92
CA LEU A 54 1.04 -1.38 11.84
C LEU A 54 0.24 -0.70 10.72
N TRP A 55 -0.58 -1.46 9.99
CA TRP A 55 -1.43 -0.93 8.93
C TRP A 55 -2.70 -0.30 9.52
N GLU A 56 -3.02 0.92 9.07
CA GLU A 56 -4.21 1.67 9.46
C GLU A 56 -5.09 1.92 8.22
N GLY A 57 -6.41 1.80 8.40
CA GLY A 57 -7.38 1.97 7.32
C GLY A 57 -7.38 0.80 6.32
N GLU A 58 -7.72 1.10 5.07
CA GLU A 58 -7.90 0.10 4.01
C GLU A 58 -6.85 0.25 2.90
N CYS A 59 -6.48 -0.86 2.26
CA CYS A 59 -5.52 -0.89 1.18
C CYS A 59 -6.23 -0.81 -0.17
N PHE A 60 -5.97 0.24 -0.94
CA PHE A 60 -6.52 0.41 -2.28
C PHE A 60 -6.06 -0.70 -3.25
N VAL A 61 -7.01 -1.24 -4.01
CA VAL A 61 -6.80 -2.24 -5.07
C VAL A 61 -7.39 -1.76 -6.40
N PHE A 62 -6.80 -2.23 -7.51
CA PHE A 62 -7.13 -1.75 -8.86
C PHE A 62 -8.16 -2.65 -9.54
N ASP A 63 -9.27 -2.90 -8.86
CA ASP A 63 -10.41 -3.68 -9.35
C ASP A 63 -11.71 -3.22 -8.66
N ASP A 64 -12.81 -3.92 -8.93
CA ASP A 64 -14.15 -3.53 -8.49
C ASP A 64 -14.32 -3.45 -6.96
N ARG A 65 -13.43 -4.09 -6.20
CA ARG A 65 -13.47 -4.04 -4.72
C ARG A 65 -13.05 -2.69 -4.15
N VAL A 66 -12.33 -1.87 -4.93
CA VAL A 66 -11.76 -0.55 -4.55
C VAL A 66 -10.70 -0.60 -3.45
N SER A 67 -10.97 -1.30 -2.36
CA SER A 67 -10.08 -1.45 -1.22
C SER A 67 -10.26 -2.81 -0.56
N ILE A 68 -9.29 -3.16 0.27
CA ILE A 68 -9.34 -4.31 1.14
C ILE A 68 -8.92 -3.96 2.56
N GLN A 69 -9.44 -4.68 3.53
CA GLN A 69 -9.08 -4.58 4.94
C GLN A 69 -8.06 -5.66 5.32
N HIS A 70 -7.70 -5.65 6.60
CA HIS A 70 -6.89 -6.68 7.21
C HIS A 70 -7.50 -8.08 7.01
N GLY A 71 -6.66 -9.10 6.80
CA GLY A 71 -7.13 -10.44 6.44
C GLY A 71 -7.66 -10.57 5.00
N LEU A 72 -7.37 -9.59 4.13
CA LEU A 72 -7.79 -9.54 2.72
C LEU A 72 -9.32 -9.53 2.52
N LEU A 73 -10.05 -9.06 3.54
CA LEU A 73 -11.49 -8.84 3.44
C LEU A 73 -11.77 -7.65 2.53
N GLU A 74 -12.91 -7.68 1.84
CA GLU A 74 -13.35 -6.54 1.04
C GLU A 74 -13.57 -5.31 1.92
N GLY A 75 -13.19 -4.14 1.40
CA GLY A 75 -13.30 -2.87 2.11
C GLY A 75 -14.70 -2.26 2.11
N ASN A 76 -14.83 -1.09 2.75
CA ASN A 76 -16.07 -0.32 2.82
C ASN A 76 -16.13 0.84 1.81
N TYR A 77 -15.24 0.84 0.81
CA TYR A 77 -15.26 1.84 -0.25
C TYR A 77 -15.91 1.29 -1.52
N SER A 78 -16.72 2.13 -2.14
CA SER A 78 -17.27 1.89 -3.48
C SER A 78 -16.74 2.93 -4.47
N MET A 79 -16.73 2.61 -5.76
CA MET A 79 -16.23 3.54 -6.78
C MET A 79 -17.36 4.43 -7.28
N CYS A 80 -17.16 5.75 -7.22
CA CYS A 80 -18.07 6.68 -7.89
C CYS A 80 -18.02 6.46 -9.41
N HIS A 81 -19.11 6.03 -10.04
CA HIS A 81 -19.13 5.83 -11.49
C HIS A 81 -19.02 7.12 -12.32
N ALA A 82 -19.23 8.30 -11.71
CA ALA A 82 -19.10 9.58 -12.40
C ALA A 82 -17.65 10.10 -12.41
N CYS A 83 -16.97 10.12 -11.26
CA CYS A 83 -15.64 10.72 -11.12
C CYS A 83 -14.51 9.72 -10.77
N ARG A 84 -14.84 8.44 -10.55
CA ARG A 84 -13.93 7.35 -10.16
C ARG A 84 -13.21 7.54 -8.83
N MET A 85 -13.69 8.46 -7.99
CA MET A 85 -13.21 8.61 -6.63
C MET A 85 -13.82 7.53 -5.73
N PRO A 86 -13.06 7.00 -4.75
CA PRO A 86 -13.62 6.13 -3.74
C PRO A 86 -14.63 6.90 -2.87
N ILE A 87 -15.77 6.28 -2.59
CA ILE A 87 -16.83 6.78 -1.72
C ILE A 87 -16.89 5.84 -0.51
N ASP A 88 -16.83 6.43 0.67
CA ASP A 88 -17.03 5.71 1.92
C ASP A 88 -18.52 5.36 2.07
N ASP A 89 -18.83 4.10 2.36
CA ASP A 89 -20.20 3.62 2.52
C ASP A 89 -21.01 4.39 3.58
N ASP A 90 -20.37 4.94 4.62
CA ASP A 90 -21.06 5.74 5.64
C ASP A 90 -21.53 7.09 5.09
N VAL A 91 -20.95 7.56 3.97
CA VAL A 91 -21.42 8.74 3.23
C VAL A 91 -22.64 8.38 2.38
N LEU A 92 -22.71 7.15 1.82
CA LEU A 92 -23.84 6.68 1.04
C LEU A 92 -25.08 6.40 1.90
N LYS A 93 -24.90 5.83 3.09
CA LYS A 93 -26.01 5.46 4.00
C LYS A 93 -26.71 6.65 4.67
N LYS A 94 -26.18 7.87 4.53
CA LYS A 94 -26.73 9.10 5.14
C LYS A 94 -27.65 9.90 4.20
N GLN A 95 -28.08 9.31 3.08
CA GLN A 95 -29.05 9.90 2.15
C GLN A 95 -30.42 9.20 2.25
#